data_AF-A0A961QTR9-F1
#
_entry.id   AF-A0A961QTR9-F1
#
_cell.length_a   1.000
_cell.length_b   1.000
_cell.length_c   1.000
_cell.angle_alpha   90.00
_cell.angle_beta   90.00
_cell.angle_gamma   90.00
#
_symmetry.space_group_name_H-M   'P 1'
#
loop_
_entity.id
_entity.type
_entity.pdbx_description
1 polymer ?
#
loop_
_entity_poly.entity_id
_entity_poly.type
_entity_poly.pdbx_seq_one_letter_code
_entity_poly.pdbx_strand_id
1 'polypeptide(L)'
;MKTISLGIGALLLTASTAMATGPVVTPQYPVVVTPPAAPSWAGFYAGGSLGVGSANYDLGGRYTNLAPVDIALNLPDLGGQGGLFALQGGYNFQLSSRWVAGVQLDATVTNIANDTSLSVAIGANTLNASYDLTVRSMYTLGGRIGYLTSPDTLVYGLLGVSRGNFEGSYAADINGTPLVNGSYDFSLNGAAVGVGVETRLSDRTTLGLEYRYNHMERYSFYDGPALGGNLEVGFDTAVHTVRAMVNVHF
;
A
#
# COMPACT_ATOMS: atom_id res chain seq x y z
N MET A 1 71.96 85.93 42.61
CA MET A 1 71.35 85.29 41.43
C MET A 1 71.73 83.81 41.44
N LYS A 2 70.75 82.94 41.13
CA LYS A 2 70.81 81.46 41.04
C LYS A 2 70.79 80.68 42.38
N THR A 3 69.59 80.35 42.81
CA THR A 3 69.26 79.17 43.62
C THR A 3 68.97 77.99 42.68
N ILE A 4 69.53 76.81 42.96
CA ILE A 4 69.17 75.54 42.32
C ILE A 4 68.84 74.53 43.42
N SER A 5 67.70 73.88 43.23
CA SER A 5 66.97 72.96 44.09
C SER A 5 67.47 71.52 43.98
N LEU A 6 67.33 70.73 45.05
CA LEU A 6 67.26 69.26 44.99
C LEU A 6 66.05 68.79 45.81
N GLY A 7 65.10 68.13 45.15
CA GLY A 7 63.95 67.47 45.77
C GLY A 7 64.19 65.98 45.93
N ILE A 8 63.93 65.46 47.13
CA ILE A 8 63.96 64.03 47.47
C ILE A 8 62.52 63.53 47.51
N GLY A 9 62.18 62.53 46.69
CA GLY A 9 60.86 61.90 46.63
C GLY A 9 60.69 60.83 47.71
N ALA A 10 59.62 60.90 48.49
CA ALA A 10 59.20 59.89 49.45
C ALA A 10 58.14 58.97 48.84
N LEU A 11 58.40 57.67 48.86
CA LEU A 11 57.53 56.61 48.35
C LEU A 11 56.54 56.18 49.44
N LEU A 12 55.24 56.45 49.25
CA LEU A 12 54.16 56.00 50.12
C LEU A 12 53.65 54.62 49.68
N LEU A 13 53.84 53.59 50.51
CA LEU A 13 53.18 52.29 50.35
C LEU A 13 51.79 52.33 51.02
N THR A 14 50.73 52.19 50.23
CA THR A 14 49.38 51.92 50.75
C THR A 14 49.13 50.40 50.76
N ALA A 15 48.89 49.83 51.94
CA ALA A 15 48.46 48.45 52.08
C ALA A 15 46.97 48.33 51.72
N SER A 16 46.65 47.54 50.69
CA SER A 16 45.27 47.17 50.33
C SER A 16 44.88 45.88 51.06
N THR A 17 43.78 45.90 51.81
CA THR A 17 43.18 44.71 52.41
C THR A 17 42.48 43.89 51.34
N ALA A 18 43.08 42.77 50.92
CA ALA A 18 42.42 41.79 50.07
C ALA A 18 41.34 41.06 50.87
N MET A 19 40.06 41.29 50.55
CA MET A 19 38.96 40.47 51.05
C MET A 19 38.91 39.19 50.23
N ALA A 20 39.31 38.07 50.82
CA ALA A 20 39.16 36.75 50.22
C ALA A 20 37.69 36.33 50.28
N THR A 21 36.94 36.60 49.21
CA THR A 21 35.63 35.94 48.99
C THR A 21 35.91 34.49 48.60
N GLY A 22 35.48 33.54 49.43
CA GLY A 22 35.60 32.11 49.14
C GLY A 22 34.89 31.71 47.83
N PRO A 23 35.14 30.49 47.31
CA PRO A 23 34.55 30.05 46.06
C PRO A 23 33.02 30.11 46.13
N VAL A 24 32.42 30.84 45.19
CA VAL A 24 30.97 30.89 45.02
C VAL A 24 30.52 29.50 44.56
N VAL A 25 29.83 28.77 45.44
CA VAL A 25 29.12 27.54 45.04
C VAL A 25 27.91 27.98 44.22
N THR A 26 28.02 27.91 42.90
CA THR A 26 26.86 28.08 42.02
C THR A 26 25.90 26.91 42.24
N PRO A 27 24.60 27.16 42.53
CA PRO A 27 23.62 26.10 42.56
C PRO A 27 23.59 25.41 41.19
N GLN A 28 23.96 24.13 41.14
CA GLN A 28 23.68 23.32 39.96
C GLN A 28 22.18 23.05 39.93
N TYR A 29 21.46 23.82 39.13
CA TYR A 29 20.09 23.46 38.76
C TYR A 29 20.15 22.10 38.04
N PRO A 30 19.28 21.14 38.37
CA PRO A 30 19.19 19.91 37.61
C PRO A 30 18.94 20.26 36.15
N VAL A 31 19.83 19.82 35.27
CA VAL A 31 19.64 19.94 33.83
C VAL A 31 18.38 19.14 33.51
N VAL A 32 17.29 19.84 33.18
CA VAL A 32 16.09 19.20 32.68
C VAL A 32 16.44 18.65 31.30
N VAL A 33 16.77 17.36 31.25
CA VAL A 33 16.97 16.64 30.00
C VAL A 33 15.58 16.44 29.42
N THR A 34 15.17 17.32 28.50
CA THR A 34 13.93 17.11 27.75
C THR A 34 14.07 15.78 27.01
N PRO A 35 13.19 14.80 27.23
CA PRO A 35 13.21 13.57 26.44
C PRO A 35 13.19 13.95 24.95
N PRO A 36 13.92 13.22 24.09
CA PRO A 36 13.81 13.41 22.65
C PRO A 36 12.32 13.42 22.28
N ALA A 37 11.91 14.38 21.45
CA ALA A 37 10.54 14.41 20.96
C ALA A 37 10.23 13.04 20.35
N ALA A 38 9.12 12.43 20.76
CA ALA A 38 8.71 11.14 20.22
C ALA A 38 8.67 11.26 18.70
N PRO A 39 9.23 10.29 17.96
CA PRO A 39 9.33 10.41 16.51
C PRO A 39 7.93 10.56 15.90
N SER A 40 7.75 11.64 15.13
CA SER A 40 6.46 12.02 14.54
C SER A 40 6.16 11.17 13.32
N TRP A 41 4.93 10.65 13.23
CA TRP A 41 4.44 9.94 12.06
C TRP A 41 3.87 10.88 11.00
N ALA A 42 3.66 12.15 11.35
CA ALA A 42 3.12 13.15 10.45
C ALA A 42 4.15 13.56 9.39
N GLY A 43 3.67 13.79 8.17
CA GLY A 43 4.50 14.21 7.03
C GLY A 43 4.26 13.39 5.77
N PHE A 44 4.98 13.77 4.73
CA PHE A 44 4.98 13.04 3.46
C PHE A 44 5.80 11.75 3.61
N TYR A 45 5.38 10.72 2.90
CA TYR A 45 6.17 9.51 2.71
C TYR A 45 6.07 9.00 1.28
N ALA A 46 7.11 8.31 0.85
CA ALA A 46 7.14 7.58 -0.41
C ALA A 46 7.91 6.28 -0.24
N GLY A 47 7.54 5.26 -0.99
CA GLY A 47 8.07 3.93 -0.78
C GLY A 47 7.74 2.96 -1.90
N GLY A 48 8.20 1.73 -1.71
CA GLY A 48 7.92 0.61 -2.58
C GLY A 48 7.47 -0.60 -1.79
N SER A 49 6.78 -1.52 -2.45
CA SER A 49 6.38 -2.80 -1.88
C SER A 49 6.54 -3.93 -2.87
N LEU A 50 6.77 -5.12 -2.33
CA LEU A 50 6.82 -6.38 -3.04
C LEU A 50 5.88 -7.35 -2.34
N GLY A 51 5.25 -8.23 -3.10
CA GLY A 51 4.27 -9.13 -2.52
C GLY A 51 3.84 -10.23 -3.43
N VAL A 52 2.84 -10.95 -2.95
CA VAL A 52 2.10 -11.96 -3.69
C VAL A 52 0.62 -11.67 -3.59
N GLY A 53 -0.14 -12.17 -4.55
CA GLY A 53 -1.58 -12.08 -4.49
C GLY A 53 -2.24 -13.26 -5.18
N SER A 54 -3.54 -13.35 -4.94
CA SER A 54 -4.43 -14.24 -5.64
C SER A 54 -5.64 -13.49 -6.15
N ALA A 55 -6.16 -13.91 -7.29
CA ALA A 55 -7.41 -13.43 -7.84
C ALA A 55 -8.40 -14.58 -7.91
N ASN A 56 -9.61 -14.39 -7.43
CA ASN A 56 -10.70 -15.33 -7.61
C ASN A 56 -11.69 -14.71 -8.61
N TYR A 57 -12.06 -15.50 -9.61
CA TYR A 57 -13.06 -15.12 -10.60
C TYR A 57 -14.27 -16.02 -10.45
N ASP A 58 -15.42 -15.44 -10.13
CA ASP A 58 -16.69 -16.14 -10.19
C ASP A 58 -17.30 -15.85 -11.56
N LEU A 59 -17.12 -16.78 -12.51
CA LEU A 59 -17.76 -16.70 -13.81
C LEU A 59 -19.17 -17.31 -13.70
N GLY A 60 -20.18 -16.44 -13.67
CA GLY A 60 -21.58 -16.79 -13.62
C GLY A 60 -22.31 -16.38 -14.91
N GLY A 61 -22.89 -17.35 -15.61
CA GLY A 61 -23.85 -17.09 -16.69
C GLY A 61 -25.20 -17.67 -16.30
N ARG A 62 -26.24 -16.83 -16.18
CA ARG A 62 -27.60 -17.30 -15.88
C ARG A 62 -28.52 -16.99 -17.05
N TYR A 63 -29.09 -18.05 -17.63
CA TYR A 63 -30.15 -17.94 -18.60
C TYR A 63 -31.45 -18.46 -17.98
N THR A 64 -32.45 -17.59 -17.84
CA THR A 64 -33.77 -17.90 -17.23
C THR A 64 -34.90 -17.74 -18.25
N ASN A 65 -35.91 -18.62 -18.18
CA ASN A 65 -37.12 -18.68 -19.05
C ASN A 65 -36.96 -19.39 -20.42
N LEU A 66 -35.95 -20.23 -20.62
CA LEU A 66 -36.00 -21.26 -21.67
C LEU A 66 -36.79 -22.45 -21.11
N ALA A 67 -38.11 -22.49 -21.24
CA ALA A 67 -38.82 -23.74 -20.93
C ALA A 67 -38.33 -24.82 -21.94
N PRO A 68 -37.80 -25.99 -21.51
CA PRO A 68 -37.82 -26.56 -20.16
C PRO A 68 -36.46 -26.60 -19.43
N VAL A 69 -35.44 -25.84 -19.85
CA VAL A 69 -34.07 -25.89 -19.31
C VAL A 69 -33.56 -24.50 -18.92
N ASP A 70 -33.31 -24.31 -17.63
CA ASP A 70 -32.43 -23.25 -17.15
C ASP A 70 -30.97 -23.74 -17.23
N ILE A 71 -30.09 -22.95 -17.86
CA ILE A 71 -28.65 -23.25 -17.96
C ILE A 71 -27.92 -22.25 -17.08
N ALA A 72 -27.19 -22.78 -16.09
CA ALA A 72 -26.28 -22.02 -15.26
C ALA A 72 -24.85 -22.57 -15.46
N LEU A 73 -23.94 -21.71 -15.90
CA LEU A 73 -22.50 -21.98 -15.80
C LEU A 73 -22.01 -21.25 -14.56
N ASN A 74 -21.52 -22.03 -13.61
CA ASN A 74 -20.88 -21.54 -12.40
C ASN A 74 -19.51 -22.21 -12.31
N LEU A 75 -18.46 -21.44 -12.53
CA LEU A 75 -17.07 -21.87 -12.36
C LEU A 75 -16.49 -21.12 -11.15
N PRO A 76 -16.82 -21.54 -9.92
CA PRO A 76 -16.22 -20.97 -8.72
C PRO A 76 -14.74 -21.37 -8.65
N ASP A 77 -13.94 -20.55 -7.97
CA ASP A 77 -12.56 -20.87 -7.58
C ASP A 77 -11.55 -21.02 -8.74
N LEU A 78 -11.75 -20.30 -9.86
CA LEU A 78 -10.66 -20.06 -10.81
C LEU A 78 -9.62 -19.12 -10.16
N GLY A 79 -8.74 -19.71 -9.37
CA GLY A 79 -7.71 -19.02 -8.59
C GLY A 79 -6.50 -18.69 -9.45
N GLY A 80 -6.23 -17.41 -9.66
CA GLY A 80 -4.96 -16.92 -10.20
C GLY A 80 -3.99 -16.59 -9.08
N GLN A 81 -2.69 -16.77 -9.31
CA GLN A 81 -1.64 -16.45 -8.33
C GLN A 81 -0.50 -15.70 -9.01
N GLY A 82 0.19 -14.84 -8.28
CA GLY A 82 1.34 -14.15 -8.83
C GLY A 82 2.04 -13.24 -7.85
N GLY A 83 3.17 -12.69 -8.30
CA GLY A 83 3.92 -11.66 -7.61
C GLY A 83 3.42 -10.26 -7.96
N LEU A 84 3.77 -9.30 -7.12
CA LEU A 84 3.49 -7.89 -7.37
C LEU A 84 4.65 -7.01 -6.91
N PHE A 85 4.77 -5.88 -7.57
CA PHE A 85 5.58 -4.74 -7.16
C PHE A 85 4.70 -3.50 -7.16
N ALA A 86 4.81 -2.64 -6.16
CA ALA A 86 4.10 -1.37 -6.15
C ALA A 86 4.98 -0.21 -5.70
N LEU A 87 4.74 0.96 -6.27
CA LEU A 87 5.21 2.23 -5.76
C LEU A 87 4.06 2.90 -5.01
N GLN A 88 4.36 3.50 -3.87
CA GLN A 88 3.35 4.14 -3.02
C GLN A 88 3.85 5.46 -2.45
N GLY A 89 2.92 6.35 -2.14
CA GLY A 89 3.22 7.60 -1.46
C GLY A 89 1.97 8.21 -0.84
N GLY A 90 2.17 9.10 0.12
CA GLY A 90 1.07 9.65 0.87
C GLY A 90 1.47 10.74 1.85
N TYR A 91 0.49 11.17 2.63
CA TYR A 91 0.69 12.11 3.72
C TYR A 91 -0.04 11.62 4.96
N ASN A 92 0.65 11.66 6.10
CA ASN A 92 0.12 11.32 7.41
C ASN A 92 -0.11 12.58 8.24
N PHE A 93 -1.26 12.62 8.91
CA PHE A 93 -1.62 13.55 9.95
C PHE A 93 -1.61 12.82 11.29
N GLN A 94 -0.78 13.27 12.22
CA GLN A 94 -0.79 12.74 13.59
C GLN A 94 -1.79 13.55 14.42
N LEU A 95 -2.97 12.96 14.65
CA LEU A 95 -4.10 13.63 15.32
C LEU A 95 -3.90 13.74 16.83
N SER A 96 -3.18 12.78 17.42
CA SER A 96 -2.85 12.76 18.85
C SER A 96 -1.56 11.98 19.09
N SER A 97 -1.19 11.76 20.35
CA SER A 97 -0.03 10.93 20.71
C SER A 97 -0.12 9.48 20.22
N ARG A 98 -1.32 8.99 19.87
CA ARG A 98 -1.52 7.59 19.43
C ARG A 98 -2.27 7.41 18.12
N TRP A 99 -2.93 8.43 17.60
CA TRP A 99 -3.75 8.31 16.39
C TRP A 99 -3.12 8.99 15.20
N VAL A 100 -3.06 8.28 14.08
CA VAL A 100 -2.57 8.76 12.78
C VAL A 100 -3.65 8.54 11.75
N ALA A 101 -3.98 9.55 10.97
CA ALA A 101 -4.79 9.44 9.77
C ALA A 101 -3.94 9.80 8.55
N GLY A 102 -4.26 9.32 7.37
CA GLY A 102 -3.50 9.65 6.19
C GLY A 102 -4.23 9.38 4.89
N VAL A 103 -3.64 9.87 3.82
CA VAL A 103 -4.04 9.57 2.45
C VAL A 103 -2.88 8.87 1.75
N GLN A 104 -3.20 7.86 0.95
CA GLN A 104 -2.24 7.05 0.20
C GLN A 104 -2.69 6.89 -1.25
N LEU A 105 -1.73 7.01 -2.15
CA LEU A 105 -1.83 6.60 -3.54
C LEU A 105 -0.79 5.52 -3.81
N ASP A 106 -1.17 4.47 -4.54
CA ASP A 106 -0.21 3.48 -5.03
C ASP A 106 -0.52 3.00 -6.46
N ALA A 107 0.56 2.63 -7.15
CA ALA A 107 0.56 2.01 -8.47
C ALA A 107 1.24 0.65 -8.36
N THR A 108 0.48 -0.41 -8.60
CA THR A 108 0.89 -1.81 -8.53
C THR A 108 1.03 -2.37 -9.94
N VAL A 109 2.12 -3.08 -10.21
CA VAL A 109 2.32 -3.95 -11.38
C VAL A 109 2.37 -5.39 -10.89
N THR A 110 1.66 -6.29 -11.56
CA THR A 110 1.53 -7.67 -11.12
C THR A 110 1.42 -8.64 -12.29
N ASN A 111 1.70 -9.92 -12.01
CA ASN A 111 1.50 -11.03 -12.93
C ASN A 111 0.57 -12.09 -12.33
N ILE A 112 -0.38 -11.67 -11.50
CA ILE A 112 -1.44 -12.56 -10.99
C ILE A 112 -2.27 -13.03 -12.17
N ALA A 113 -2.05 -14.27 -12.58
CA ALA A 113 -2.67 -14.90 -13.74
C ALA A 113 -3.44 -16.14 -13.32
N ASN A 114 -4.58 -16.36 -13.97
CA ASN A 114 -5.31 -17.61 -13.94
C ASN A 114 -5.28 -18.24 -15.33
N ASP A 115 -4.87 -19.50 -15.41
CA ASP A 115 -4.83 -20.29 -16.63
C ASP A 115 -5.82 -21.44 -16.49
N THR A 116 -6.85 -21.49 -17.33
CA THR A 116 -7.88 -22.54 -17.30
C THR A 116 -7.92 -23.26 -18.64
N SER A 117 -7.92 -24.58 -18.61
CA SER A 117 -8.05 -25.39 -19.82
C SER A 117 -9.10 -26.48 -19.66
N LEU A 118 -9.80 -26.76 -20.77
CA LEU A 118 -10.80 -27.81 -20.90
C LEU A 118 -10.43 -28.67 -22.10
N SER A 119 -10.45 -29.99 -21.92
CA SER A 119 -10.26 -30.95 -23.01
C SER A 119 -11.41 -31.96 -23.01
N VAL A 120 -12.08 -32.10 -24.15
CA VAL A 120 -13.22 -33.00 -24.33
C VAL A 120 -12.99 -33.91 -25.53
N ALA A 121 -13.04 -35.22 -25.30
CA ALA A 121 -12.96 -36.22 -26.35
C ALA A 121 -14.37 -36.54 -26.91
N ILE A 122 -14.54 -36.42 -28.23
CA ILE A 122 -15.76 -36.77 -28.96
C ILE A 122 -15.38 -37.71 -30.12
N GLY A 123 -15.55 -39.02 -29.89
CA GLY A 123 -15.15 -40.05 -30.85
C GLY A 123 -13.63 -40.06 -31.05
N ALA A 124 -13.18 -39.90 -32.30
CA ALA A 124 -11.76 -39.81 -32.64
C ALA A 124 -11.18 -38.39 -32.55
N ASN A 125 -11.99 -37.39 -32.18
CA ASN A 125 -11.58 -36.00 -32.11
C ASN A 125 -11.47 -35.54 -30.65
N THR A 126 -10.49 -34.69 -30.37
CA THR A 126 -10.32 -34.01 -29.09
C THR A 126 -10.47 -32.51 -29.32
N LEU A 127 -11.44 -31.89 -28.64
CA LEU A 127 -11.60 -30.45 -28.57
C LEU A 127 -10.83 -29.94 -27.35
N ASN A 128 -9.86 -29.06 -27.57
CA ASN A 128 -9.18 -28.34 -26.51
C ASN A 128 -9.63 -26.88 -26.52
N ALA A 129 -9.86 -26.32 -25.33
CA ALA A 129 -10.12 -24.90 -25.14
C ALA A 129 -9.28 -24.39 -23.96
N SER A 130 -8.63 -23.25 -24.13
CA SER A 130 -7.88 -22.57 -23.08
C SER A 130 -8.35 -21.13 -22.93
N TYR A 131 -8.28 -20.64 -21.70
CA TYR A 131 -8.63 -19.28 -21.33
C TYR A 131 -7.69 -18.80 -20.22
N ASP A 132 -7.03 -17.67 -20.47
CA ASP A 132 -6.10 -17.06 -19.53
C ASP A 132 -6.56 -15.65 -19.19
N LEU A 133 -6.46 -15.26 -17.92
CA LEU A 133 -6.80 -13.92 -17.45
C LEU A 133 -5.76 -13.42 -16.45
N THR A 134 -5.12 -12.31 -16.78
CA THR A 134 -4.05 -11.72 -15.97
C THR A 134 -4.37 -10.31 -15.51
N VAL A 135 -4.17 -10.03 -14.22
CA VAL A 135 -4.14 -8.66 -13.69
C VAL A 135 -2.76 -8.07 -14.00
N ARG A 136 -2.70 -6.98 -14.75
CA ARG A 136 -1.43 -6.36 -15.16
C ARG A 136 -1.00 -5.22 -14.26
N SER A 137 -1.94 -4.34 -13.95
CA SER A 137 -1.69 -3.18 -13.11
C SER A 137 -2.91 -2.77 -12.31
N MET A 138 -2.69 -2.13 -11.17
CA MET A 138 -3.74 -1.56 -10.33
C MET A 138 -3.30 -0.21 -9.77
N TYR A 139 -4.19 0.77 -9.79
CA TYR A 139 -4.00 2.06 -9.16
C TYR A 139 -4.99 2.19 -8.01
N THR A 140 -4.53 2.56 -6.81
CA THR A 140 -5.39 2.71 -5.63
C THR A 140 -5.21 4.08 -5.01
N LEU A 141 -6.31 4.77 -4.72
CA LEU A 141 -6.35 5.98 -3.89
C LEU A 141 -7.19 5.68 -2.66
N GLY A 142 -6.64 5.86 -1.46
CA GLY A 142 -7.33 5.54 -0.22
C GLY A 142 -6.96 6.43 0.95
N GLY A 143 -7.85 6.44 1.94
CA GLY A 143 -7.59 6.95 3.27
C GLY A 143 -7.15 5.81 4.19
N ARG A 144 -6.27 6.12 5.14
CA ARG A 144 -5.85 5.20 6.19
C ARG A 144 -6.02 5.81 7.57
N ILE A 145 -6.38 4.99 8.54
CA ILE A 145 -6.45 5.37 9.96
C ILE A 145 -5.74 4.31 10.77
N GLY A 146 -4.86 4.74 11.67
CA GLY A 146 -4.04 3.85 12.47
C GLY A 146 -3.83 4.32 13.89
N TYR A 147 -3.43 3.35 14.70
CA TYR A 147 -3.18 3.47 16.11
C TYR A 147 -1.75 3.02 16.43
N LEU A 148 -1.03 3.82 17.19
CA LEU A 148 0.32 3.55 17.65
C LEU A 148 0.28 2.61 18.85
N THR A 149 0.68 1.35 18.62
CA THR A 149 0.84 0.35 19.67
C THR A 149 2.12 0.58 20.48
N SER A 150 3.12 1.20 19.84
CA SER A 150 4.33 1.74 20.42
C SER A 150 4.66 3.06 19.71
N PRO A 151 5.60 3.90 20.20
CA PRO A 151 6.05 5.08 19.47
C PRO A 151 6.50 4.79 18.04
N ASP A 152 7.00 3.57 17.80
CA ASP A 152 7.63 3.13 16.55
C ASP A 152 6.78 2.18 15.73
N THR A 153 5.63 1.71 16.22
CA THR A 153 4.77 0.74 15.53
C THR A 153 3.35 1.28 15.37
N LEU A 154 2.90 1.36 14.11
CA LEU A 154 1.58 1.78 13.69
C LEU A 154 0.81 0.57 13.15
N VAL A 155 -0.37 0.30 13.71
CA VAL A 155 -1.34 -0.63 13.12
C VAL A 155 -2.45 0.19 12.49
N TYR A 156 -2.82 -0.09 11.24
CA TYR A 156 -3.80 0.71 10.51
C TYR A 156 -4.78 -0.11 9.69
N GLY A 157 -5.93 0.49 9.42
CA GLY A 157 -6.87 0.08 8.38
C GLY A 157 -6.84 1.08 7.22
N LEU A 158 -7.11 0.59 6.02
CA LEU A 158 -7.16 1.36 4.78
C LEU A 158 -8.49 1.12 4.07
N LEU A 159 -9.07 2.18 3.54
CA LEU A 159 -10.23 2.14 2.66
C LEU A 159 -9.98 3.06 1.47
N GLY A 160 -10.28 2.58 0.26
CA GLY A 160 -10.01 3.33 -0.95
C GLY A 160 -10.81 2.86 -2.15
N VAL A 161 -10.57 3.55 -3.26
CA VAL A 161 -11.03 3.18 -4.59
C VAL A 161 -9.84 2.69 -5.38
N SER A 162 -10.04 1.65 -6.18
CA SER A 162 -9.01 1.07 -7.03
C SER A 162 -9.48 0.92 -8.47
N ARG A 163 -8.53 0.97 -9.40
CA ARG A 163 -8.75 0.68 -10.81
C ARG A 163 -7.73 -0.34 -11.28
N GLY A 164 -8.20 -1.50 -11.72
CA GLY A 164 -7.38 -2.58 -12.25
C GLY A 164 -7.44 -2.66 -13.78
N ASN A 165 -6.33 -3.01 -14.40
CA ASN A 165 -6.23 -3.33 -15.82
C ASN A 165 -5.95 -4.81 -15.99
N PHE A 166 -6.72 -5.45 -16.87
CA PHE A 166 -6.74 -6.89 -17.09
C PHE A 166 -6.48 -7.19 -18.56
N GLU A 167 -5.79 -8.30 -18.81
CA GLU A 167 -5.58 -8.86 -20.13
C GLU A 167 -6.08 -10.29 -20.15
N GLY A 168 -6.90 -10.63 -21.15
CA GLY A 168 -7.43 -11.97 -21.35
C GLY A 168 -7.04 -12.54 -22.71
N SER A 169 -6.83 -13.85 -22.77
CA SER A 169 -6.63 -14.61 -24.01
C SER A 169 -7.49 -15.86 -24.03
N TYR A 170 -7.91 -16.27 -25.23
CA TYR A 170 -8.64 -17.51 -25.43
C TYR A 170 -8.16 -18.21 -26.70
N ALA A 171 -8.16 -19.55 -26.67
CA ALA A 171 -7.86 -20.38 -27.82
C ALA A 171 -8.70 -21.66 -27.79
N ALA A 172 -9.07 -22.18 -28.96
CA ALA A 172 -9.64 -23.51 -29.09
C ALA A 172 -9.11 -24.21 -30.35
N ASP A 173 -8.91 -25.53 -30.25
CA ASP A 173 -8.45 -26.39 -31.34
C ASP A 173 -9.17 -27.74 -31.36
N ILE A 174 -9.20 -28.37 -32.53
CA ILE A 174 -9.58 -29.79 -32.67
C ILE A 174 -8.37 -30.55 -33.16
N ASN A 175 -7.92 -31.53 -32.39
CA ASN A 175 -6.73 -32.34 -32.68
C ASN A 175 -5.50 -31.48 -33.04
N GLY A 176 -5.33 -30.32 -32.37
CA GLY A 176 -4.25 -29.37 -32.65
C GLY A 176 -4.46 -28.47 -33.87
N THR A 177 -5.60 -28.57 -34.57
CA THR A 177 -5.97 -27.62 -35.64
C THR A 177 -6.73 -26.44 -35.04
N PRO A 178 -6.20 -25.20 -35.10
CA PRO A 178 -6.83 -24.04 -34.49
C PRO A 178 -8.21 -23.74 -35.08
N LEU A 179 -9.20 -23.56 -34.20
CA LEU A 179 -10.55 -23.10 -34.55
C LEU A 179 -10.66 -21.58 -34.37
N VAL A 180 -10.24 -21.08 -33.22
CA VAL A 180 -10.32 -19.68 -32.86
C VAL A 180 -9.23 -19.34 -31.85
N ASN A 181 -8.68 -18.14 -31.95
CA ASN A 181 -7.83 -17.55 -30.92
C ASN A 181 -8.01 -16.03 -30.92
N GLY A 182 -7.78 -15.40 -29.77
CA GLY A 182 -7.83 -13.94 -29.64
C GLY A 182 -7.36 -13.47 -28.28
N SER A 183 -7.08 -12.16 -28.19
CA SER A 183 -6.72 -11.48 -26.94
C SER A 183 -7.50 -10.17 -26.81
N TYR A 184 -7.71 -9.74 -25.57
CA TYR A 184 -8.43 -8.51 -25.27
C TYR A 184 -7.94 -7.90 -23.94
N ASP A 185 -8.13 -6.59 -23.80
CA ASP A 185 -7.82 -5.83 -22.59
C ASP A 185 -9.04 -5.06 -22.09
N PHE A 186 -9.13 -4.87 -20.77
CA PHE A 186 -10.19 -4.09 -20.14
C PHE A 186 -9.74 -3.51 -18.79
N SER A 187 -10.46 -2.49 -18.32
CA SER A 187 -10.27 -1.92 -16.98
C SER A 187 -11.53 -2.08 -16.13
N LEU A 188 -11.36 -2.36 -14.85
CA LEU A 188 -12.44 -2.32 -13.86
C LEU A 188 -12.10 -1.33 -12.74
N ASN A 189 -13.11 -0.62 -12.26
CA ASN A 189 -13.02 0.12 -11.01
C ASN A 189 -13.47 -0.77 -9.85
N GLY A 190 -13.16 -0.38 -8.63
CA GLY A 190 -13.58 -1.11 -7.45
C GLY A 190 -13.22 -0.41 -6.14
N ALA A 191 -13.51 -1.11 -5.06
CA ALA A 191 -13.18 -0.69 -3.71
C ALA A 191 -12.00 -1.51 -3.16
N ALA A 192 -11.16 -0.85 -2.38
CA ALA A 192 -10.05 -1.45 -1.67
C ALA A 192 -10.28 -1.35 -0.16
N VAL A 193 -10.07 -2.45 0.55
CA VAL A 193 -9.99 -2.49 2.01
C VAL A 193 -8.73 -3.23 2.42
N GLY A 194 -8.02 -2.70 3.40
CA GLY A 194 -6.76 -3.29 3.85
C GLY A 194 -6.51 -3.10 5.32
N VAL A 195 -5.62 -3.92 5.85
CA VAL A 195 -5.06 -3.81 7.20
C VAL A 195 -3.56 -3.98 7.13
N GLY A 196 -2.84 -3.20 7.90
CA GLY A 196 -1.38 -3.23 7.88
C GLY A 196 -0.75 -2.87 9.21
N VAL A 197 0.53 -3.21 9.30
CA VAL A 197 1.42 -2.82 10.38
C VAL A 197 2.67 -2.21 9.79
N GLU A 198 3.10 -1.06 10.30
CA GLU A 198 4.36 -0.40 9.96
C GLU A 198 5.19 -0.20 11.23
N THR A 199 6.48 -0.49 11.16
CA THR A 199 7.44 -0.26 12.24
C THR A 199 8.60 0.60 11.74
N ARG A 200 9.02 1.60 12.51
CA ARG A 200 10.23 2.37 12.22
C ARG A 200 11.48 1.50 12.32
N LEU A 201 12.29 1.54 11.28
CA LEU A 201 13.65 0.98 11.27
C LEU A 201 14.71 2.06 11.56
N SER A 202 14.40 3.31 11.25
CA SER A 202 15.26 4.47 11.47
C SER A 202 14.40 5.72 11.66
N ASP A 203 15.03 6.88 11.87
CA ASP A 203 14.34 8.18 11.99
C ASP A 203 13.47 8.52 10.78
N ARG A 204 13.80 7.97 9.60
CA ARG A 204 13.11 8.29 8.34
C ARG A 204 12.56 7.07 7.61
N THR A 205 12.83 5.84 8.06
CA THR A 205 12.45 4.64 7.31
C THR A 205 11.52 3.76 8.12
N THR A 206 10.43 3.33 7.50
CA THR A 206 9.55 2.30 8.05
C THR A 206 9.60 1.03 7.20
N LEU A 207 9.40 -0.10 7.86
CA LEU A 207 9.11 -1.39 7.25
C LEU A 207 7.71 -1.78 7.63
N GLY A 208 6.92 -2.24 6.67
CA GLY A 208 5.54 -2.65 6.91
C GLY A 208 5.14 -3.92 6.20
N LEU A 209 4.02 -4.46 6.66
CA LEU A 209 3.30 -5.56 6.05
C LEU A 209 1.83 -5.15 5.93
N GLU A 210 1.24 -5.32 4.76
CA GLU A 210 -0.17 -5.04 4.52
C GLU A 210 -0.84 -6.21 3.80
N TYR A 211 -2.05 -6.52 4.26
CA TYR A 211 -3.00 -7.32 3.54
C TYR A 211 -4.07 -6.41 2.95
N ARG A 212 -4.37 -6.59 1.66
CA ARG A 212 -5.38 -5.79 0.96
C ARG A 212 -6.29 -6.67 0.14
N TYR A 213 -7.59 -6.47 0.32
CA TYR A 213 -8.67 -7.01 -0.48
C TYR A 213 -9.19 -5.92 -1.42
N ASN A 214 -9.21 -6.22 -2.72
CA ASN A 214 -9.81 -5.37 -3.73
C ASN A 214 -11.02 -6.08 -4.32
N HIS A 215 -12.19 -5.47 -4.16
CA HIS A 215 -13.41 -5.91 -4.80
C HIS A 215 -13.63 -5.02 -6.03
N MET A 216 -13.58 -5.61 -7.22
CA MET A 216 -13.85 -4.90 -8.47
C MET A 216 -15.35 -4.91 -8.76
N GLU A 217 -15.83 -3.86 -9.41
CA GLU A 217 -17.20 -3.80 -9.93
C GLU A 217 -17.47 -4.97 -10.87
N ARG A 218 -18.70 -5.50 -10.81
CA ARG A 218 -19.16 -6.58 -11.68
C ARG A 218 -19.17 -6.11 -13.13
N TYR A 219 -18.50 -6.83 -14.01
CA TYR A 219 -18.54 -6.56 -15.44
C TYR A 219 -19.58 -7.45 -16.11
N SER A 220 -20.62 -6.84 -16.69
CA SER A 220 -21.67 -7.54 -17.45
C SER A 220 -21.40 -7.42 -18.95
N PHE A 221 -21.14 -8.55 -19.62
CA PHE A 221 -20.97 -8.60 -21.08
C PHE A 221 -22.28 -8.37 -21.85
N TYR A 222 -23.40 -8.77 -21.24
CA TYR A 222 -24.74 -8.64 -21.81
C TYR A 222 -25.76 -8.69 -20.67
N ASP A 223 -26.64 -7.68 -20.65
CA ASP A 223 -27.80 -7.61 -19.77
C ASP A 223 -28.99 -7.17 -20.63
N GLY A 224 -29.82 -8.14 -21.03
CA GLY A 224 -30.93 -7.88 -21.92
C GLY A 224 -31.74 -9.10 -22.36
N PRO A 225 -32.84 -8.89 -23.10
CA PRO A 225 -33.68 -9.96 -23.60
C PRO A 225 -33.02 -10.67 -24.79
N ALA A 226 -32.77 -11.97 -24.66
CA ALA A 226 -32.22 -12.83 -25.71
C ALA A 226 -33.02 -14.13 -25.78
N LEU A 227 -33.30 -14.64 -26.99
CA LEU A 227 -33.94 -15.96 -27.23
C LEU A 227 -35.22 -16.27 -26.41
N GLY A 228 -36.02 -15.27 -26.06
CA GLY A 228 -37.29 -15.45 -25.32
C GLY A 228 -37.17 -15.42 -23.80
N GLY A 229 -35.98 -15.14 -23.26
CA GLY A 229 -35.72 -14.91 -21.84
C GLY A 229 -34.78 -13.73 -21.60
N ASN A 230 -34.32 -13.57 -20.36
CA ASN A 230 -33.27 -12.61 -20.01
C ASN A 230 -31.96 -13.37 -19.81
N LEU A 231 -30.91 -12.89 -20.47
CA LEU A 231 -29.55 -13.41 -20.33
C LEU A 231 -28.72 -12.37 -19.57
N GLU A 232 -28.15 -12.78 -18.44
CA GLU A 232 -27.15 -12.01 -17.70
C GLU A 232 -25.85 -12.82 -17.70
N VAL A 233 -24.80 -12.26 -18.30
CA VAL A 233 -23.45 -12.83 -18.28
C VAL A 233 -22.53 -11.78 -17.67
N GLY A 234 -21.92 -12.10 -16.54
CA GLY A 234 -20.94 -11.21 -15.93
C GLY A 234 -19.99 -11.96 -14.99
N PHE A 235 -18.95 -11.28 -14.55
CA PHE A 235 -17.98 -11.83 -13.61
C PHE A 235 -17.73 -10.86 -12.45
N ASP A 236 -17.64 -11.43 -11.25
CA ASP A 236 -17.20 -10.73 -10.05
C ASP A 236 -15.70 -11.04 -9.85
N THR A 237 -14.88 -9.99 -9.71
CA THR A 237 -13.43 -10.14 -9.52
C THR A 237 -13.03 -9.65 -8.14
N ALA A 238 -12.40 -10.54 -7.38
CA ALA A 238 -11.79 -10.21 -6.11
C ALA A 238 -10.29 -10.50 -6.14
N VAL A 239 -9.47 -9.52 -5.74
CA VAL A 239 -8.01 -9.65 -5.67
C VAL A 239 -7.54 -9.49 -4.23
N HIS A 240 -6.90 -10.53 -3.71
CA HIS A 240 -6.26 -10.54 -2.40
C HIS A 240 -4.76 -10.34 -2.59
N THR A 241 -4.14 -9.45 -1.81
CA THR A 241 -2.69 -9.23 -1.86
C THR A 241 -2.10 -9.17 -0.46
N VAL A 242 -0.90 -9.74 -0.30
CA VAL A 242 -0.03 -9.57 0.86
C VAL A 242 1.25 -8.91 0.37
N ARG A 243 1.62 -7.78 0.97
CA ARG A 243 2.76 -6.97 0.52
C ARG A 243 3.64 -6.51 1.68
N ALA A 244 4.95 -6.68 1.53
CA ALA A 244 5.95 -6.08 2.39
C ALA A 244 6.39 -4.75 1.79
N MET A 245 6.45 -3.69 2.60
CA MET A 245 6.70 -2.33 2.13
C MET A 245 7.84 -1.66 2.89
N VAL A 246 8.55 -0.76 2.21
CA VAL A 246 9.53 0.14 2.83
C VAL A 246 9.17 1.56 2.44
N ASN A 247 9.00 2.43 3.43
CA ASN A 247 8.69 3.85 3.22
C ASN A 247 9.78 4.75 3.78
N VAL A 248 10.03 5.85 3.09
CA VAL A 248 10.88 6.96 3.53
C VAL A 248 9.99 8.16 3.87
N HIS A 249 10.16 8.72 5.05
CA HIS A 249 9.45 9.88 5.57
C HIS A 249 10.28 11.16 5.43
N PHE A 250 9.62 12.25 5.05
CA PHE A 250 10.24 13.53 4.73
C PHE A 250 10.03 14.58 5.81
#